data_AF-A0A8T3Y4Z5-F1
#
_entry.id   AF-A0A8T3Y4Z5-F1
#
_cell.length_a   1.000
_cell.length_b   1.000
_cell.length_c   1.000
_cell.angle_alpha   90.00
_cell.angle_beta   90.00
_cell.angle_gamma   90.00
#
_symmetry.space_group_name_H-M   'P 1'
#
loop_
_entity.id
_entity.type
_entity.pdbx_description
1 polymer ?
#
loop_
_entity_poly.entity_id
_entity_poly.type
_entity_poly.pdbx_seq_one_letter_code
_entity_poly.pdbx_strand_id
1 'polypeptide(L)'
;MSESGDSWDPGPWKGWSYTSARAAHDPSAGRGYGSRAGNASSAYDSSGRSYAATPPKSVSTDSPSPLVIAVDVTGSMGVFPETMFKKLPLLDLEMKEYLDNPEICFIAVGDAYCDSHPLQVQEFAKGKDLVDRLNGIHIEGGGGGQIMESYDLATVYGAHNIKMPKANRPIFIYVGDEGFYDTVDPDQAKRLAHVDLEKRLTSKQAVDDLKKKFSAVYCVRKLYDGSDADHMSSIDKTLHAQWTKYLGDDKVVILNEPG
;
A
#
# COMPACT_ATOMS: atom_id res chain seq x y z
N MET A 1 -8.73 -39.74 -16.22
CA MET A 1 -9.49 -39.28 -15.05
C MET A 1 -8.98 -37.88 -14.78
N SER A 2 -9.47 -36.76 -15.35
CA SER A 2 -10.81 -36.29 -15.71
C SER A 2 -11.83 -36.40 -14.59
N GLU A 3 -11.89 -35.36 -13.76
CA GLU A 3 -13.12 -34.90 -13.10
C GLU A 3 -13.01 -33.40 -12.78
N SER A 4 -14.01 -32.67 -13.29
CA SER A 4 -14.61 -31.37 -12.92
C SER A 4 -13.72 -30.29 -12.29
N GLY A 5 -13.60 -29.07 -12.81
CA GLY A 5 -14.65 -28.29 -13.47
C GLY A 5 -15.46 -27.48 -12.45
N ASP A 6 -14.80 -26.63 -11.66
CA ASP A 6 -15.49 -25.52 -10.99
C ASP A 6 -15.47 -24.32 -11.92
N SER A 7 -16.60 -24.14 -12.61
CA SER A 7 -16.90 -22.99 -13.44
C SER A 7 -17.00 -21.74 -12.57
N TRP A 8 -15.98 -20.89 -12.61
CA TRP A 8 -16.08 -19.52 -12.14
C TRP A 8 -17.06 -18.74 -13.02
N ASP A 9 -18.18 -18.29 -12.44
CA ASP A 9 -19.17 -17.42 -13.09
C ASP A 9 -18.86 -15.95 -12.77
N PRO A 10 -18.39 -15.14 -13.73
CA PRO A 10 -18.06 -13.72 -13.53
C PRO A 10 -19.29 -12.84 -13.23
N GLY A 11 -20.52 -13.35 -13.30
CA GLY A 11 -21.73 -12.57 -13.01
C GLY A 11 -21.81 -11.26 -13.81
N PRO A 12 -22.16 -10.12 -13.19
CA PRO A 12 -22.37 -8.84 -13.89
C PRO A 12 -21.11 -8.24 -14.53
N TRP A 13 -19.93 -8.84 -14.31
CA TRP A 13 -18.64 -8.38 -14.79
C TRP A 13 -18.25 -8.94 -16.17
N LYS A 14 -19.13 -9.75 -16.77
CA LYS A 14 -18.94 -10.33 -18.10
C LYS A 14 -18.97 -9.22 -19.17
N GLY A 15 -17.79 -8.77 -19.59
CA GLY A 15 -17.60 -7.77 -20.66
C GLY A 15 -16.99 -6.43 -20.23
N TRP A 16 -16.61 -6.28 -18.96
CA TRP A 16 -15.82 -5.13 -18.51
C TRP A 16 -14.36 -5.30 -18.92
N SER A 17 -13.83 -4.36 -19.70
CA SER A 17 -12.41 -4.29 -20.03
C SER A 17 -11.78 -3.03 -19.43
N TYR A 18 -10.46 -3.04 -19.26
CA TYR A 18 -9.67 -1.89 -18.82
C TYR A 18 -10.04 -0.59 -19.55
N THR A 19 -10.45 -0.69 -20.81
CA THR A 19 -10.85 0.45 -21.64
C THR A 19 -12.26 0.97 -21.33
N SER A 20 -13.22 0.12 -20.93
CA SER A 20 -14.61 0.53 -20.67
C SER A 20 -14.77 1.24 -19.32
N ALA A 21 -14.06 0.79 -18.28
CA ALA A 21 -14.05 1.47 -16.96
C ALA A 21 -13.43 2.87 -17.04
N ARG A 22 -12.38 3.01 -17.86
CA ARG A 22 -11.68 4.28 -18.11
C ARG A 22 -12.52 5.27 -18.92
N ALA A 23 -13.48 4.79 -19.70
CA ALA A 23 -14.42 5.61 -20.48
C ALA A 23 -15.65 6.07 -19.69
N ALA A 24 -16.08 5.28 -18.69
CA ALA A 24 -17.18 5.64 -17.80
C ALA A 24 -16.77 6.66 -16.73
N HIS A 25 -15.48 6.76 -16.42
CA HIS A 25 -14.93 7.71 -15.47
C HIS A 25 -14.68 9.08 -16.13
N ASP A 26 -14.95 10.17 -15.41
CA ASP A 26 -14.63 11.54 -15.82
C ASP A 26 -13.22 11.61 -16.42
N PRO A 27 -13.09 11.96 -17.72
CA PRO A 27 -11.81 11.98 -18.44
C PRO A 27 -10.76 12.88 -17.78
N SER A 28 -11.19 13.87 -16.98
CA SER A 28 -10.29 14.77 -16.26
C SER A 28 -9.57 14.07 -15.10
N ALA A 29 -10.24 13.18 -14.39
CA ALA A 29 -9.63 12.42 -13.29
C ALA A 29 -8.60 11.41 -13.83
N GLY A 30 -8.93 10.68 -14.91
CA GLY A 30 -7.98 9.77 -15.57
C GLY A 30 -6.73 10.47 -16.13
N ARG A 31 -6.84 11.76 -16.51
CA ARG A 31 -5.69 12.61 -16.88
C ARG A 31 -4.86 13.02 -15.66
N GLY A 32 -5.50 13.32 -14.52
CA GLY A 32 -4.84 13.64 -13.26
C GLY A 32 -3.88 12.52 -12.81
N TYR A 33 -4.38 11.28 -12.70
CA TYR A 33 -3.55 10.12 -12.34
C TYR A 33 -2.41 9.85 -13.35
N GLY A 34 -2.66 10.03 -14.65
CA GLY A 34 -1.65 9.82 -15.70
C GLY A 34 -0.53 10.87 -15.75
N SER A 35 -0.77 12.08 -15.25
CA SER A 35 0.20 13.19 -15.29
C SER A 35 1.33 13.06 -14.26
N ARG A 36 1.12 12.33 -13.16
CA ARG A 36 2.09 12.19 -12.07
C ARG A 36 3.20 11.19 -12.36
N ALA A 37 2.92 10.19 -13.20
CA ALA A 37 3.90 9.31 -13.83
C ALA A 37 5.24 9.98 -14.18
N GLY A 38 5.17 11.17 -14.77
CA GLY A 38 6.35 11.90 -15.23
C GLY A 38 7.03 12.82 -14.20
N ASN A 39 6.43 13.04 -13.02
CA ASN A 39 6.84 14.09 -12.06
C ASN A 39 7.26 13.58 -10.67
N ALA A 40 7.50 12.27 -10.54
CA ALA A 40 7.82 11.59 -9.28
C ALA A 40 8.99 12.21 -8.48
N SER A 41 9.94 12.90 -9.14
CA SER A 41 11.16 13.46 -8.55
C SER A 41 11.09 14.93 -8.11
N SER A 42 9.94 15.61 -8.22
CA SER A 42 9.81 17.01 -7.78
C SER A 42 9.81 17.10 -6.24
N ALA A 43 10.51 18.06 -5.64
CA ALA A 43 10.46 18.36 -4.20
C ALA A 43 9.15 19.04 -3.74
N TYR A 44 8.26 19.35 -4.69
CA TYR A 44 6.97 19.99 -4.47
C TYR A 44 5.84 19.21 -5.15
N ASP A 45 4.66 19.20 -4.53
CA ASP A 45 3.43 18.66 -5.11
C ASP A 45 2.95 19.52 -6.31
N SER A 46 1.91 19.05 -7.02
CA SER A 46 1.31 19.77 -8.17
C SER A 46 0.72 21.14 -7.82
N SER A 47 0.59 21.46 -6.54
CA SER A 47 0.12 22.75 -6.03
C SER A 47 1.26 23.62 -5.47
N GLY A 48 2.52 23.20 -5.63
CA GLY A 48 3.70 23.93 -5.17
C GLY A 48 3.96 23.82 -3.66
N ARG A 49 3.34 22.88 -2.95
CA ARG A 49 3.62 22.63 -1.53
C ARG A 49 4.77 21.64 -1.40
N SER A 50 5.69 21.90 -0.48
CA SER A 50 6.72 20.91 -0.12
C SER A 50 6.04 19.68 0.45
N TYR A 51 6.55 18.49 0.10
CA TYR A 51 6.12 17.27 0.76
C TYR A 51 6.41 17.35 2.26
N ALA A 52 5.51 16.82 3.07
CA ALA A 52 5.67 16.86 4.51
C ALA A 52 6.83 15.92 4.90
N ALA A 53 7.90 16.47 5.47
CA ALA A 53 9.05 15.71 5.99
C ALA A 53 8.69 14.76 7.15
N THR A 54 7.48 14.86 7.70
CA THR A 54 7.00 14.02 8.80
C THR A 54 5.51 13.79 8.61
N PRO A 55 5.02 12.56 8.77
CA PRO A 55 3.61 12.26 8.60
C PRO A 55 2.75 12.95 9.68
N PRO A 56 1.44 13.13 9.46
CA PRO A 56 0.52 13.60 10.49
C PRO A 56 0.59 12.73 11.75
N LYS A 57 0.44 13.33 12.94
CA LYS A 57 0.49 12.60 14.22
C LYS A 57 -0.52 11.46 14.31
N SER A 58 -1.69 11.64 13.72
CA SER A 58 -2.74 10.63 13.60
C SER A 58 -3.68 11.01 12.47
N VAL A 59 -4.23 10.01 11.80
CA VAL A 59 -5.31 10.17 10.81
C VAL A 59 -6.58 9.49 11.33
N SER A 60 -7.75 9.98 10.92
CA SER A 60 -9.01 9.40 11.37
C SER A 60 -10.10 9.44 10.31
N THR A 61 -10.99 8.45 10.35
CA THR A 61 -12.19 8.42 9.52
C THR A 61 -13.38 7.85 10.28
N ASP A 62 -14.56 8.35 9.93
CA ASP A 62 -15.87 7.86 10.37
C ASP A 62 -16.51 6.91 9.35
N SER A 63 -15.80 6.59 8.26
CA SER A 63 -16.24 5.61 7.27
C SER A 63 -16.45 4.23 7.94
N PRO A 64 -17.54 3.53 7.61
CA PRO A 64 -17.71 2.15 8.04
C PRO A 64 -16.81 1.19 7.26
N SER A 65 -16.25 1.58 6.12
CA SER A 65 -15.46 0.70 5.25
C SER A 65 -14.09 1.31 4.91
N PRO A 66 -13.23 1.58 5.91
CA PRO A 66 -11.92 2.16 5.65
C PRO A 66 -10.92 1.13 5.14
N LEU A 67 -10.13 1.56 4.15
CA LEU A 67 -9.02 0.81 3.58
C LEU A 67 -7.73 1.59 3.79
N VAL A 68 -6.68 0.91 4.26
CA VAL A 68 -5.33 1.47 4.34
C VAL A 68 -4.45 0.72 3.36
N ILE A 69 -3.74 1.45 2.49
CA ILE A 69 -2.81 0.88 1.53
C ILE A 69 -1.41 1.46 1.81
N ALA A 70 -0.51 0.61 2.29
CA ALA A 70 0.90 0.91 2.47
C ALA A 70 1.67 0.44 1.23
N VAL A 71 2.25 1.38 0.51
CA VAL A 71 2.83 1.20 -0.82
C VAL A 71 4.31 1.50 -0.73
N ASP A 72 5.11 0.54 -1.13
CA ASP A 72 6.53 0.72 -1.37
C ASP A 72 6.76 1.66 -2.56
N VAL A 73 7.50 2.72 -2.31
CA VAL A 73 7.83 3.76 -3.30
C VAL A 73 9.33 3.85 -3.57
N THR A 74 10.09 2.80 -3.28
CA THR A 74 11.53 2.76 -3.56
C THR A 74 11.84 2.44 -5.02
N GLY A 75 13.11 2.56 -5.39
CA GLY A 75 13.57 2.43 -6.76
C GLY A 75 13.35 1.03 -7.36
N SER A 76 13.38 -0.03 -6.54
CA SER A 76 13.13 -1.42 -6.97
C SER A 76 11.73 -1.59 -7.57
N MET A 77 10.76 -0.84 -7.05
CA MET A 77 9.38 -0.85 -7.50
C MET A 77 9.21 -0.27 -8.92
N GLY A 78 10.17 0.49 -9.43
CA GLY A 78 10.19 0.98 -10.81
C GLY A 78 8.90 1.71 -11.21
N VAL A 79 8.22 1.24 -12.26
CA VAL A 79 6.95 1.81 -12.75
C VAL A 79 5.71 1.29 -12.02
N PHE A 80 5.89 0.40 -11.04
CA PHE A 80 4.78 -0.26 -10.35
C PHE A 80 3.92 0.71 -9.53
N PRO A 81 4.48 1.63 -8.70
CA PRO A 81 3.67 2.57 -7.93
C PRO A 81 2.84 3.46 -8.84
N GLU A 82 3.41 3.94 -9.95
CA GLU A 82 2.70 4.69 -10.98
C GLU A 82 1.55 3.89 -11.60
N THR A 83 1.80 2.62 -11.95
CA THR A 83 0.79 1.76 -12.56
C THR A 83 -0.36 1.47 -11.61
N MET A 84 -0.04 1.21 -10.33
CA MET A 84 -1.04 1.03 -9.28
C MET A 84 -1.87 2.32 -9.10
N PHE A 85 -1.21 3.49 -9.06
CA PHE A 85 -1.90 4.76 -8.97
C PHE A 85 -2.84 5.04 -10.15
N LYS A 86 -2.49 4.61 -11.37
CA LYS A 86 -3.39 4.69 -12.54
C LYS A 86 -4.62 3.78 -12.42
N LYS A 87 -4.54 2.68 -11.67
CA LYS A 87 -5.64 1.71 -11.46
C LYS A 87 -6.51 2.06 -10.25
N LEU A 88 -6.09 2.99 -9.39
CA LEU A 88 -6.87 3.40 -8.20
C LEU A 88 -8.29 3.90 -8.46
N PRO A 89 -8.62 4.60 -9.56
CA PRO A 89 -10.00 4.95 -9.87
C PRO A 89 -10.91 3.73 -10.01
N LEU A 90 -10.39 2.64 -10.57
CA LEU A 90 -11.13 1.39 -10.71
C LEU A 90 -11.36 0.76 -9.33
N LEU A 91 -10.33 0.74 -8.48
CA LEU A 91 -10.46 0.25 -7.11
C LEU A 91 -11.52 1.03 -6.33
N ASP A 92 -11.52 2.37 -6.38
CA ASP A 92 -12.53 3.20 -5.71
C ASP A 92 -13.95 2.93 -6.23
N LEU A 93 -14.11 2.68 -7.54
CA LEU A 93 -15.40 2.31 -8.13
C LEU A 93 -15.87 0.93 -7.67
N GLU A 94 -15.02 -0.09 -7.75
CA GLU A 94 -15.34 -1.44 -7.31
C GLU A 94 -15.68 -1.46 -5.83
N MET A 95 -14.90 -0.76 -4.99
CA MET A 95 -15.21 -0.63 -3.57
C MET A 95 -16.60 -0.02 -3.33
N LYS A 96 -16.99 1.02 -4.08
CA LYS A 96 -18.31 1.65 -3.93
C LYS A 96 -19.48 0.77 -4.34
N GLU A 97 -19.23 -0.25 -5.17
CA GLU A 97 -20.25 -1.22 -5.55
C GLU A 97 -20.55 -2.21 -4.40
N TYR A 98 -19.53 -2.57 -3.62
CA TYR A 98 -19.64 -3.61 -2.59
C TYR A 98 -19.64 -3.09 -1.15
N LEU A 99 -19.14 -1.88 -0.91
CA LEU A 99 -18.89 -1.33 0.41
C LEU A 99 -19.66 -0.02 0.60
N ASP A 100 -20.19 0.18 1.80
CA ASP A 100 -20.82 1.42 2.17
C ASP A 100 -19.76 2.49 2.48
N ASN A 101 -19.85 3.63 1.80
CA ASN A 101 -19.01 4.82 1.97
C ASN A 101 -17.51 4.51 2.17
N PRO A 102 -16.83 3.80 1.24
CA PRO A 102 -15.43 3.45 1.40
C PRO A 102 -14.53 4.69 1.38
N GLU A 103 -13.51 4.69 2.23
CA GLU A 103 -12.45 5.70 2.25
C GLU A 103 -11.08 5.03 2.31
N ILE A 104 -10.12 5.59 1.59
CA ILE A 104 -8.77 5.05 1.44
C ILE A 104 -7.76 6.01 2.09
N CYS A 105 -6.87 5.47 2.90
CA CYS A 105 -5.67 6.13 3.42
C CYS A 105 -4.44 5.52 2.75
N PHE A 106 -3.59 6.36 2.15
CA PHE A 106 -2.31 5.93 1.58
C PHE A 106 -1.17 6.16 2.57
N ILE A 107 -0.31 5.16 2.67
CA ILE A 107 0.97 5.23 3.34
C ILE A 107 2.04 4.95 2.28
N ALA A 108 2.96 5.86 2.06
CA ALA A 108 4.14 5.60 1.24
C ALA A 108 5.28 5.14 2.14
N VAL A 109 5.91 4.03 1.77
CA VAL A 109 6.99 3.38 2.50
C VAL A 109 8.26 3.47 1.66
N GLY A 110 9.34 3.95 2.28
CA GLY A 110 10.70 3.86 1.74
C GLY A 110 11.69 3.41 2.81
N ASP A 111 12.96 3.71 2.62
CA ASP A 111 14.04 3.25 3.49
C ASP A 111 14.43 4.31 4.52
N ALA A 112 14.13 4.10 5.80
CA ALA A 112 14.40 5.04 6.88
C ALA A 112 15.89 5.29 7.16
N TYR A 113 16.78 4.47 6.60
CA TYR A 113 18.23 4.65 6.71
C TYR A 113 18.82 5.47 5.56
N CYS A 114 18.15 5.52 4.40
CA CYS A 114 18.67 6.13 3.18
C CYS A 114 17.84 7.34 2.70
N ASP A 115 16.54 7.31 2.93
CA ASP A 115 15.56 8.25 2.38
C ASP A 115 15.29 9.43 3.32
N SER A 116 14.88 10.58 2.75
CA SER A 116 14.56 11.79 3.54
C SER A 116 13.10 11.80 3.98
N HIS A 117 12.22 11.08 3.27
CA HIS A 117 10.78 10.93 3.49
C HIS A 117 10.36 9.44 3.52
N PRO A 118 10.97 8.61 4.40
CA PRO A 118 10.80 7.15 4.41
C PRO A 118 9.40 6.68 4.85
N LEU A 119 8.62 7.56 5.48
CA LEU A 119 7.24 7.29 5.85
C LEU A 119 6.40 8.54 5.58
N GLN A 120 5.41 8.40 4.71
CA GLN A 120 4.46 9.47 4.38
C GLN A 120 3.06 8.94 4.54
N VAL A 121 2.20 9.67 5.24
CA VAL A 121 0.81 9.25 5.50
C VAL A 121 -0.13 10.33 5.03
N GLN A 122 -1.13 9.94 4.25
CA GLN A 122 -2.19 10.81 3.74
C GLN A 122 -3.46 10.66 4.58
N GLU A 123 -4.23 11.73 4.70
CA GLU A 123 -5.57 11.66 5.28
C GLU A 123 -6.49 10.76 4.43
N PHE A 124 -7.47 10.13 5.07
CA PHE A 124 -8.50 9.37 4.37
C PHE A 124 -9.20 10.24 3.30
N ALA A 125 -9.44 9.63 2.14
CA ALA A 125 -10.11 10.27 1.01
C ALA A 125 -10.93 9.24 0.22
N LYS A 126 -11.77 9.74 -0.70
CA LYS A 126 -12.58 8.93 -1.62
C LYS A 126 -12.85 9.70 -2.90
N GLY A 127 -13.17 8.99 -3.99
CA GLY A 127 -13.45 9.65 -5.26
C GLY A 127 -12.31 10.55 -5.73
N LYS A 128 -12.64 11.78 -6.16
CA LYS A 128 -11.66 12.70 -6.77
C LYS A 128 -10.56 13.16 -5.79
N ASP A 129 -10.84 13.19 -4.50
CA ASP A 129 -9.88 13.63 -3.47
C ASP A 129 -8.69 12.65 -3.33
N LEU A 130 -8.85 11.40 -3.80
CA LEU A 130 -7.76 10.43 -3.87
C LEU A 130 -6.62 10.93 -4.76
N VAL A 131 -6.93 11.68 -5.82
CA VAL A 131 -5.91 12.30 -6.69
C VAL A 131 -5.02 13.23 -5.87
N ASP A 132 -5.62 14.05 -5.02
CA ASP A 132 -4.89 15.02 -4.21
C ASP A 132 -4.03 14.33 -3.15
N ARG A 133 -4.50 13.22 -2.57
CA ARG A 133 -3.69 12.40 -1.64
C ARG A 133 -2.47 11.81 -2.31
N LEU A 134 -2.62 11.29 -3.52
CA LEU A 134 -1.51 10.73 -4.27
C LEU A 134 -0.53 11.80 -4.75
N ASN A 135 -1.05 12.97 -5.13
CA ASN A 135 -0.23 14.12 -5.46
C ASN A 135 0.64 14.59 -4.28
N GLY A 136 0.21 14.30 -3.05
CA GLY A 136 0.94 14.58 -1.82
C GLY A 136 2.00 13.54 -1.42
N ILE A 137 2.27 12.50 -2.22
CA ILE A 137 3.27 11.45 -1.90
C ILE A 137 4.56 11.65 -2.71
N HIS A 138 5.66 12.02 -2.07
CA HIS A 138 6.97 12.13 -2.73
C HIS A 138 7.56 10.74 -3.01
N ILE A 139 8.08 10.53 -4.21
CA ILE A 139 8.78 9.29 -4.58
C ILE A 139 10.25 9.64 -4.69
N GLU A 140 11.04 9.22 -3.71
CA GLU A 140 12.46 9.60 -3.65
C GLU A 140 13.35 8.76 -4.57
N GLY A 141 12.82 7.65 -5.10
CA GLY A 141 13.56 6.75 -5.99
C GLY A 141 14.83 6.18 -5.33
N GLY A 142 14.94 6.31 -4.01
CA GLY A 142 15.98 5.74 -3.18
C GLY A 142 15.73 4.26 -2.92
N GLY A 143 16.43 3.71 -1.95
CA GLY A 143 16.44 2.29 -1.65
C GLY A 143 17.81 1.88 -1.13
N GLY A 144 17.82 1.18 -0.01
CA GLY A 144 19.04 0.61 0.55
C GLY A 144 19.54 -0.53 -0.32
N GLY A 145 20.85 -0.80 -0.28
CA GLY A 145 21.40 -2.06 -0.83
C GLY A 145 20.99 -3.30 -0.03
N GLN A 146 20.07 -3.15 0.92
CA GLN A 146 19.49 -4.20 1.74
C GLN A 146 18.08 -4.44 1.22
N ILE A 147 17.71 -5.70 0.98
CA ILE A 147 16.40 -6.10 0.43
C ILE A 147 15.33 -6.05 1.54
N MET A 148 15.24 -4.91 2.22
CA MET A 148 14.37 -4.61 3.35
C MET A 148 13.95 -3.14 3.31
N GLU A 149 12.67 -2.89 3.59
CA GLU A 149 12.10 -1.55 3.64
C GLU A 149 11.39 -1.29 4.98
N SER A 150 11.05 -0.02 5.23
CA SER A 150 10.49 0.44 6.52
C SER A 150 9.00 0.11 6.71
N TYR A 151 8.55 -1.06 6.26
CA TYR A 151 7.19 -1.55 6.46
C TYR A 151 6.84 -1.64 7.95
N ASP A 152 7.83 -1.85 8.81
CA ASP A 152 7.69 -1.89 10.26
C ASP A 152 7.22 -0.54 10.83
N LEU A 153 7.72 0.59 10.31
CA LEU A 153 7.27 1.93 10.69
C LEU A 153 5.83 2.20 10.24
N ALA A 154 5.48 1.80 9.01
CA ALA A 154 4.10 1.88 8.52
C ALA A 154 3.14 1.03 9.37
N THR A 155 3.59 -0.15 9.79
CA THR A 155 2.85 -1.07 10.66
C THR A 155 2.56 -0.44 12.01
N VAL A 156 3.59 0.10 12.67
CA VAL A 156 3.46 0.74 13.98
C VAL A 156 2.56 1.98 13.89
N TYR A 157 2.72 2.80 12.86
CA TYR A 157 1.82 3.92 12.62
C TYR A 157 0.36 3.44 12.47
N GLY A 158 0.13 2.42 11.64
CA GLY A 158 -1.20 1.84 11.42
C GLY A 158 -1.84 1.33 12.71
N ALA A 159 -1.08 0.62 13.54
CA ALA A 159 -1.54 0.04 14.79
C ALA A 159 -1.90 1.13 15.82
N HIS A 160 -1.14 2.22 15.91
CA HIS A 160 -1.30 3.20 17.00
C HIS A 160 -2.06 4.48 16.58
N ASN A 161 -1.83 4.98 15.36
CA ASN A 161 -2.15 6.36 14.99
C ASN A 161 -3.26 6.51 13.94
N ILE A 162 -3.80 5.41 13.41
CA ILE A 162 -5.02 5.42 12.57
C ILE A 162 -6.28 5.24 13.43
N LYS A 163 -7.26 6.13 13.37
CA LYS A 163 -8.50 6.00 14.17
C LYS A 163 -9.70 5.74 13.27
N MET A 164 -10.43 4.67 13.54
CA MET A 164 -11.58 4.26 12.72
C MET A 164 -12.75 3.81 13.61
N PRO A 165 -13.34 4.71 14.44
CA PRO A 165 -14.30 4.34 15.47
C PRO A 165 -15.59 3.68 14.97
N LYS A 166 -15.96 3.93 13.71
CA LYS A 166 -17.18 3.38 13.08
C LYS A 166 -16.88 2.24 12.11
N ALA A 167 -15.62 1.82 11.99
CA ALA A 167 -15.23 0.82 11.02
C ALA A 167 -15.90 -0.52 11.27
N ASN A 168 -16.41 -1.09 10.20
CA ASN A 168 -16.88 -2.44 10.10
C ASN A 168 -15.97 -3.17 9.11
N ARG A 169 -15.18 -4.11 9.63
CA ARG A 169 -14.22 -4.90 8.85
C ARG A 169 -13.12 -4.07 8.14
N PRO A 170 -12.39 -3.20 8.85
CA PRO A 170 -11.29 -2.42 8.26
C PRO A 170 -10.20 -3.33 7.68
N ILE A 171 -9.64 -2.94 6.54
CA ILE A 171 -8.61 -3.70 5.82
C ILE A 171 -7.30 -2.88 5.73
N PHE A 172 -6.18 -3.56 5.92
CA PHE A 172 -4.85 -3.02 5.65
C PHE A 172 -4.17 -3.84 4.55
N ILE A 173 -3.57 -3.19 3.56
CA ILE A 173 -2.87 -3.86 2.46
C ILE A 173 -1.45 -3.30 2.36
N TYR A 174 -0.46 -4.17 2.42
CA TYR A 174 0.90 -3.88 1.98
C TYR A 174 1.04 -4.14 0.50
N VAL A 175 1.81 -3.30 -0.20
CA VAL A 175 2.13 -3.45 -1.61
C VAL A 175 3.62 -3.18 -1.78
N GLY A 176 4.39 -4.17 -2.24
CA GLY A 176 5.82 -3.99 -2.46
C GLY A 176 6.56 -5.26 -2.83
N ASP A 177 7.87 -5.20 -3.00
CA ASP A 177 8.70 -6.34 -3.42
C ASP A 177 9.67 -6.85 -2.35
N GLU A 178 9.98 -6.06 -1.33
CA GLU A 178 10.98 -6.39 -0.29
C GLU A 178 10.39 -6.93 1.04
N GLY A 179 11.26 -7.15 2.03
CA GLY A 179 10.91 -7.66 3.36
C GLY A 179 10.90 -6.61 4.46
N PHE A 180 10.49 -7.00 5.66
CA PHE A 180 10.63 -6.18 6.86
C PHE A 180 12.05 -6.26 7.42
N TYR A 181 12.49 -5.19 8.08
CA TYR A 181 13.49 -5.30 9.14
C TYR A 181 12.99 -6.22 10.27
N ASP A 182 13.89 -6.89 11.00
CA ASP A 182 13.48 -7.81 12.08
C ASP A 182 12.85 -7.10 13.30
N THR A 183 13.23 -5.84 13.52
CA THR A 183 12.84 -5.05 14.68
C THR A 183 12.58 -3.62 14.32
N VAL A 184 11.61 -3.02 15.00
CA VAL A 184 11.34 -1.58 14.92
C VAL A 184 12.40 -0.83 15.72
N ASP A 185 13.04 0.15 15.08
CA ASP A 185 13.93 1.08 15.77
C ASP A 185 13.11 2.10 16.60
N PRO A 186 13.31 2.19 17.93
CA PRO A 186 12.51 3.09 18.78
C PRO A 186 12.64 4.57 18.44
N ASP A 187 13.84 5.02 18.01
CA ASP A 187 14.07 6.42 17.67
C ASP A 187 13.38 6.75 16.35
N GLN A 188 13.44 5.85 15.36
CA GLN A 188 12.68 5.98 14.12
C GLN A 188 11.16 5.93 14.37
N ALA A 189 10.67 5.01 15.20
CA ALA A 189 9.25 4.92 15.54
C ALA A 189 8.74 6.21 16.21
N LYS A 190 9.52 6.79 17.11
CA LYS A 190 9.17 8.04 17.79
C LYS A 190 9.16 9.22 16.83
N ARG A 191 10.20 9.34 15.98
CA ARG A 191 10.38 10.47 15.06
C ARG A 191 9.43 10.42 13.86
N LEU A 192 9.28 9.25 13.25
CA LEU A 192 8.58 9.06 11.98
C LEU A 192 7.17 8.54 12.19
N ALA A 193 6.97 7.57 13.08
CA ALA A 193 5.64 7.00 13.31
C ALA A 193 4.85 7.70 14.44
N HIS A 194 5.44 8.64 15.18
CA HIS A 194 4.87 9.27 16.39
C HIS A 194 4.47 8.26 17.47
N VAL A 195 5.24 7.18 17.64
CA VAL A 195 5.00 6.15 18.67
C VAL A 195 6.20 6.04 19.58
N ASP A 196 6.00 6.29 20.87
CA ASP A 196 7.03 6.07 21.89
C ASP A 196 7.00 4.60 22.32
N LEU A 197 8.01 3.83 21.88
CA LEU A 197 8.15 2.43 22.21
C LEU A 197 8.94 2.28 23.51
N GLU A 198 8.27 1.85 24.58
CA GLU A 198 8.94 1.59 25.87
C GLU A 198 9.99 0.47 25.79
N LYS A 199 9.85 -0.43 24.81
CA LYS A 199 10.76 -1.55 24.56
C LYS A 199 10.88 -1.80 23.05
N ARG A 200 12.03 -2.35 22.64
CA ARG A 200 12.25 -2.78 21.25
C ARG A 200 11.20 -3.82 20.85
N LEU A 201 10.46 -3.51 19.80
CA LEU A 201 9.39 -4.33 19.25
C LEU A 201 9.94 -5.11 18.05
N THR A 202 9.63 -6.41 17.95
CA THR A 202 9.88 -7.13 16.69
C THR A 202 8.85 -6.72 15.65
N SER A 203 9.22 -6.68 14.37
CA SER A 203 8.26 -6.32 13.30
C SER A 203 7.09 -7.30 13.23
N LYS A 204 7.33 -8.57 13.58
CA LYS A 204 6.26 -9.56 13.76
C LYS A 204 5.25 -9.16 14.84
N GLN A 205 5.71 -8.66 15.99
CA GLN A 205 4.81 -8.18 17.06
C GLN A 205 4.05 -6.93 16.62
N ALA A 206 4.69 -6.02 15.90
CA ALA A 206 4.01 -4.85 15.33
C ALA A 206 2.87 -5.28 14.40
N VAL A 207 3.10 -6.28 13.55
CA VAL A 207 2.06 -6.84 12.67
C VAL A 207 0.96 -7.51 13.48
N ASP A 208 1.28 -8.20 14.56
CA ASP A 208 0.27 -8.80 15.45
C ASP A 208 -0.58 -7.74 16.14
N ASP A 209 -0.01 -6.59 16.52
CA ASP A 209 -0.75 -5.45 17.07
C ASP A 209 -1.64 -4.80 16.00
N LEU A 210 -1.16 -4.66 14.77
CA LEU A 210 -1.97 -4.19 13.64
C LEU A 210 -3.17 -5.11 13.40
N LYS A 211 -2.97 -6.43 13.43
CA LYS A 211 -4.02 -7.45 13.25
C LYS A 211 -5.10 -7.43 14.36
N LYS A 212 -4.82 -6.89 15.54
CA LYS A 212 -5.86 -6.68 16.58
C LYS A 212 -6.85 -5.57 16.20
N LYS A 213 -6.43 -4.66 15.32
CA LYS A 213 -7.18 -3.46 14.94
C LYS A 213 -7.85 -3.59 13.57
N PHE A 214 -7.20 -4.27 12.64
CA PHE A 214 -7.71 -4.52 11.30
C PHE A 214 -8.33 -5.92 11.22
N SER A 215 -9.50 -6.03 10.57
CA SER A 215 -10.15 -7.34 10.39
C SER A 215 -9.44 -8.21 9.37
N ALA A 216 -8.69 -7.60 8.45
CA ALA A 216 -7.80 -8.31 7.56
C ALA A 216 -6.57 -7.48 7.25
N VAL A 217 -5.43 -8.14 7.13
CA VAL A 217 -4.15 -7.56 6.73
C VAL A 217 -3.60 -8.43 5.60
N TYR A 218 -3.41 -7.84 4.42
CA TYR A 218 -2.93 -8.52 3.23
C TYR A 218 -1.58 -7.96 2.78
N CYS A 219 -0.84 -8.75 2.02
CA CYS A 219 0.31 -8.28 1.25
C CYS A 219 0.13 -8.65 -0.22
N VAL A 220 0.32 -7.67 -1.07
CA VAL A 220 0.34 -7.80 -2.52
C VAL A 220 1.80 -7.64 -2.95
N ARG A 221 2.45 -8.77 -3.23
CA ARG A 221 3.88 -8.82 -3.55
C ARG A 221 4.14 -8.71 -5.04
N LYS A 222 5.04 -7.82 -5.42
CA LYS A 222 5.78 -7.89 -6.67
C LYS A 222 7.03 -8.74 -6.42
N LEU A 223 7.42 -9.60 -7.37
CA LEU A 223 8.67 -10.37 -7.25
C LEU A 223 9.86 -9.47 -7.57
N TYR A 224 10.92 -9.57 -6.78
CA TYR A 224 12.03 -8.63 -6.78
C TYR A 224 12.85 -8.67 -8.09
N ASP A 225 12.99 -9.87 -8.68
CA ASP A 225 13.79 -10.09 -9.88
C ASP A 225 12.97 -10.32 -11.17
N GLY A 226 11.65 -10.11 -11.11
CA GLY A 226 10.76 -10.34 -12.25
C GLY A 226 10.52 -11.82 -12.56
N SER A 227 10.87 -12.74 -11.66
CA SER A 227 10.43 -14.14 -11.72
C SER A 227 8.91 -14.24 -11.63
N ASP A 228 8.37 -15.42 -11.98
CA ASP A 228 6.96 -15.75 -11.76
C ASP A 228 6.79 -16.58 -10.48
N ALA A 229 5.53 -16.71 -10.02
CA ALA A 229 5.21 -17.44 -8.80
C ALA A 229 5.66 -18.92 -8.83
N ASP A 230 5.79 -19.52 -10.01
CA ASP A 230 6.19 -20.92 -10.19
C ASP A 230 7.73 -21.09 -10.19
N HIS A 231 8.47 -20.01 -10.44
CA HIS A 231 9.93 -19.99 -10.61
C HIS A 231 10.64 -18.93 -9.75
N MET A 232 10.16 -18.72 -8.53
CA MET A 232 10.75 -17.76 -7.58
C MET A 232 12.24 -18.04 -7.30
N SER A 233 13.05 -16.98 -7.30
CA SER A 233 14.44 -17.05 -6.85
C SER A 233 14.58 -17.31 -5.35
N SER A 234 15.80 -17.59 -4.91
CA SER A 234 16.09 -17.82 -3.49
C SER A 234 15.78 -16.60 -2.62
N ILE A 235 15.97 -15.38 -3.16
CA ILE A 235 15.64 -14.14 -2.48
C ILE A 235 14.13 -14.06 -2.30
N ASP A 236 13.38 -14.19 -3.38
CA ASP A 236 11.92 -14.08 -3.32
C ASP A 236 11.26 -15.16 -2.46
N LYS A 237 11.80 -16.38 -2.45
CA LYS A 237 11.39 -17.45 -1.51
C LYS A 237 11.58 -17.04 -0.05
N THR A 238 12.71 -16.39 0.25
CA THR A 238 13.02 -15.93 1.61
C THR A 238 12.06 -14.82 2.05
N LEU A 239 11.84 -13.84 1.17
CA LEU A 239 10.90 -12.75 1.41
C LEU A 239 9.46 -13.28 1.55
N HIS A 240 9.05 -14.20 0.69
CA HIS A 240 7.72 -14.80 0.74
C HIS A 240 7.53 -15.56 2.06
N ALA A 241 8.51 -16.35 2.49
CA ALA A 241 8.47 -17.03 3.77
C ALA A 241 8.39 -16.06 4.96
N GLN A 242 9.03 -14.89 4.89
CA GLN A 242 8.90 -13.85 5.91
C GLN A 242 7.47 -13.30 5.96
N TRP A 243 6.91 -12.91 4.81
CA TRP A 243 5.55 -12.38 4.69
C TRP A 243 4.49 -13.40 5.13
N THR A 244 4.60 -14.67 4.73
CA THR A 244 3.63 -15.71 5.12
C THR A 244 3.75 -16.06 6.60
N LYS A 245 4.96 -16.04 7.17
CA LYS A 245 5.15 -16.14 8.63
C LYS A 245 4.47 -15.01 9.39
N TYR A 246 4.40 -13.81 8.81
CA TYR A 246 3.84 -12.62 9.46
C TYR A 246 2.32 -12.57 9.30
N LEU A 247 1.82 -12.81 8.09
CA LEU A 247 0.43 -12.61 7.71
C LEU A 247 -0.41 -13.89 7.68
N GLY A 248 0.19 -15.01 7.31
CA GLY A 248 -0.51 -16.22 6.88
C GLY A 248 -0.43 -16.36 5.35
N ASP A 249 -0.36 -17.60 4.86
CA ASP A 249 -0.19 -17.91 3.44
C ASP A 249 -1.35 -17.37 2.58
N ASP A 250 -2.58 -17.52 3.07
CA ASP A 250 -3.81 -17.03 2.43
C ASP A 250 -3.94 -15.50 2.38
N LYS A 251 -2.97 -14.77 2.95
CA LYS A 251 -2.93 -13.31 3.02
C LYS A 251 -1.82 -12.69 2.17
N VAL A 252 -1.01 -13.50 1.49
CA VAL A 252 0.08 -13.03 0.62
C VAL A 252 -0.24 -13.39 -0.82
N VAL A 253 -0.48 -12.38 -1.65
CA VAL A 253 -0.82 -12.53 -3.07
C VAL A 253 0.37 -12.08 -3.90
N ILE A 254 0.83 -12.91 -4.84
CA ILE A 254 1.87 -12.53 -5.81
C ILE A 254 1.19 -11.91 -7.03
N LEU A 255 1.61 -10.71 -7.40
CA LEU A 255 1.27 -10.10 -8.68
C LEU A 255 2.33 -10.48 -9.71
N ASN A 256 1.90 -11.24 -10.71
CA ASN A 256 2.66 -11.38 -11.94
C ASN A 256 2.69 -10.02 -12.66
N GLU A 257 3.70 -9.78 -13.50
CA GLU A 257 3.90 -8.47 -14.13
C GLU A 257 2.61 -7.90 -14.74
N PRO A 258 2.34 -6.59 -14.55
CA PRO A 258 1.16 -5.96 -15.11
C PRO A 258 1.26 -5.95 -16.63
N GLY A 259 0.55 -6.89 -17.28
CA GLY A 259 0.24 -6.83 -18.71
C GLY A 259 -0.65 -5.65 -19.09
#